data_AF-Q2C9M5-F1
#
_entry.id   AF-Q2C9M5-F1
#
_cell.length_a   1.000
_cell.length_b   1.000
_cell.length_c   1.000
_cell.angle_alpha   90.00
_cell.angle_beta   90.00
_cell.angle_gamma   90.00
#
_symmetry.space_group_name_H-M   'P 1'
#
loop_
_entity.id
_entity.type
_entity.pdbx_description
1 polymer ?
#
loop_
_entity_poly.entity_id
_entity_poly.type
_entity_poly.pdbx_seq_one_letter_code
_entity_poly.pdbx_strand_id
1 'polypeptide(L)'
;MKWLILVLGILSNASASVLIKVAVTNTSAPIQLSKPLSIIGNIPLVSGLSLYGLAFMLYAVSLTYLPLNIAHPTLTSGSIALVAIASVAFFGET
;
A
#
# COMPACT_ATOMS: atom_id res chain seq x y z
N MET A 1 9.08 -19.37 -6.58
CA MET A 1 9.05 -17.95 -7.01
C MET A 1 7.66 -17.34 -6.95
N LYS A 2 6.62 -17.97 -7.52
CA LYS A 2 5.23 -17.44 -7.54
C LYS A 2 4.69 -16.87 -6.22
N TRP A 3 4.93 -17.55 -5.09
CA TRP A 3 4.49 -17.09 -3.77
C TRP A 3 5.28 -15.89 -3.23
N LEU A 4 6.56 -15.76 -3.59
CA LEU A 4 7.37 -14.61 -3.20
C LEU A 4 6.83 -13.32 -3.82
N ILE A 5 6.34 -13.39 -5.07
CA ILE A 5 5.70 -12.26 -5.76
C ILE A 5 4.46 -11.79 -5.00
N LEU A 6 3.63 -12.72 -4.49
CA LEU A 6 2.49 -12.38 -3.65
C LEU A 6 2.90 -11.77 -2.31
N VAL A 7 3.91 -12.33 -1.63
CA VAL A 7 4.41 -11.77 -0.37
C VAL A 7 4.94 -10.35 -0.57
N LEU A 8 5.71 -10.10 -1.63
CA LEU A 8 6.16 -8.76 -1.98
C LEU A 8 4.98 -7.83 -2.30
N GLY A 9 3.98 -8.31 -3.05
CA GLY A 9 2.78 -7.53 -3.35
C GLY A 9 1.99 -7.14 -2.10
N ILE A 10 1.84 -8.07 -1.16
CA ILE A 10 1.22 -7.85 0.15
C ILE A 10 1.99 -6.78 0.94
N LEU A 11 3.32 -6.93 1.04
CA LEU A 11 4.16 -5.98 1.77
C LEU A 11 4.13 -4.59 1.13
N SER A 12 4.20 -4.49 -0.20
CA SER A 12 4.09 -3.23 -0.92
C SER A 12 2.73 -2.56 -0.70
N ASN A 13 1.63 -3.31 -0.79
CA ASN A 13 0.28 -2.78 -0.61
C ASN A 13 0.03 -2.30 0.83
N ALA A 14 0.44 -3.10 1.82
CA ALA A 14 0.31 -2.72 3.22
C ALA A 14 1.16 -1.48 3.56
N SER A 15 2.42 -1.46 3.10
CA SER A 15 3.31 -0.30 3.29
C SER A 15 2.77 0.95 2.61
N ALA A 16 2.20 0.83 1.42
CA ALA A 16 1.52 1.93 0.74
C ALA A 16 0.40 2.51 1.61
N SER A 17 -0.49 1.66 2.12
CA SER A 17 -1.63 2.07 2.95
C SER A 17 -1.18 2.82 4.22
N VAL A 18 -0.13 2.33 4.89
CA VAL A 18 0.47 2.99 6.06
C VAL A 18 1.07 4.34 5.70
N LEU A 19 1.81 4.45 4.60
CA LEU A 19 2.40 5.72 4.15
C LEU A 19 1.36 6.75 3.74
N ILE A 20 0.27 6.31 3.10
CA ILE A 20 -0.86 7.19 2.79
C ILE A 20 -1.47 7.73 4.10
N LYS A 21 -1.67 6.89 5.11
CA LYS A 21 -2.14 7.33 6.44
C LYS A 21 -1.20 8.37 7.04
N VAL A 22 0.11 8.13 7.03
CA VAL A 22 1.13 9.11 7.48
C VAL A 22 1.01 10.43 6.71
N ALA A 23 0.83 10.37 5.39
CA ALA A 23 0.73 11.54 4.54
C ALA A 23 -0.48 12.41 4.87
N VAL A 24 -1.65 11.80 5.11
CA VAL A 24 -2.90 12.53 5.37
C VAL A 24 -3.02 13.02 6.81
N THR A 25 -2.37 12.35 7.78
CA THR A 25 -2.40 12.76 9.19
C THR A 25 -1.37 13.83 9.51
N ASN A 26 -0.37 14.05 8.65
CA ASN A 26 0.62 15.10 8.83
C ASN A 26 0.00 16.50 8.75
N THR A 27 -0.12 17.16 9.92
CA THR A 27 -0.78 18.46 10.08
C THR A 27 0.10 19.63 9.64
N SER A 28 1.42 19.44 9.51
CA SER A 28 2.37 20.49 9.11
C SER A 28 2.33 20.78 7.59
N ALA A 29 1.91 19.82 6.78
CA ALA A 29 1.80 19.96 5.32
C ALA A 29 0.51 19.31 4.80
N PRO A 30 -0.67 19.89 5.11
CA PRO A 30 -1.94 19.30 4.75
C PRO A 30 -2.11 19.26 3.22
N ILE A 31 -2.66 18.15 2.73
CA ILE A 31 -2.95 17.97 1.31
C ILE A 31 -4.12 18.90 0.94
N GLN A 32 -3.90 19.79 -0.04
CA GLN A 32 -4.90 20.75 -0.50
C GLN A 32 -5.19 20.53 -1.99
N LEU A 33 -6.45 20.24 -2.33
CA LEU A 33 -6.90 20.08 -3.72
C LEU A 33 -6.68 21.35 -4.57
N SER A 34 -6.70 22.53 -3.94
CA SER A 34 -6.44 23.81 -4.58
C SER A 34 -4.97 24.04 -4.96
N LYS A 35 -4.04 23.22 -4.46
CA LYS A 35 -2.60 23.30 -4.73
C LYS A 35 -2.05 21.94 -5.16
N PRO A 36 -2.38 21.44 -6.35
CA PRO A 36 -2.01 20.08 -6.78
C PRO A 36 -0.50 19.81 -6.78
N LEU A 37 0.33 20.85 -6.93
CA LEU A 37 1.79 20.73 -6.83
C LEU A 37 2.29 20.36 -5.42
N SER A 38 1.53 20.66 -4.35
CA SER A 38 1.92 20.28 -2.99
C SER A 38 1.84 18.77 -2.74
N ILE A 39 1.05 18.06 -3.56
CA ILE A 39 0.93 16.59 -3.56
C ILE A 39 2.27 15.95 -3.94
N ILE A 40 2.97 16.52 -4.93
CA ILE A 40 4.24 15.99 -5.43
C ILE A 40 5.38 16.19 -4.41
N GLY A 41 5.29 17.25 -3.59
CA GLY A 41 6.26 17.51 -2.52
C GLY A 41 6.07 16.64 -1.27
N ASN A 42 4.96 15.90 -1.15
CA ASN A 42 4.68 15.06 0.01
C ASN A 42 5.32 13.67 -0.19
N ILE A 43 6.52 13.49 0.37
CA ILE A 43 7.30 12.25 0.23
C ILE A 43 6.50 11.01 0.66
N PRO A 44 5.86 10.97 1.86
CA PRO A 44 5.02 9.82 2.23
C PRO A 44 3.92 9.51 1.23
N LEU A 45 3.26 10.53 0.69
CA LEU A 45 2.19 10.36 -0.30
C LEU A 45 2.72 9.76 -1.61
N VAL A 46 3.81 10.33 -2.14
CA VAL A 46 4.43 9.88 -3.39
C VAL A 46 4.97 8.45 -3.22
N SER A 47 5.68 8.17 -2.13
CA SER A 47 6.16 6.82 -1.82
C SER A 47 5.02 5.82 -1.68
N GLY A 48 3.93 6.18 -1.01
CA GLY A 48 2.73 5.35 -0.89
C GLY A 48 2.11 5.05 -2.26
N LEU A 49 1.95 6.06 -3.11
CA LEU A 49 1.41 5.90 -4.46
C LEU A 49 2.30 5.02 -5.34
N SER A 50 3.63 5.22 -5.29
CA SER A 50 4.59 4.37 -6.00
C SER A 50 4.51 2.91 -5.55
N LEU A 51 4.33 2.66 -4.25
CA LEU A 51 4.18 1.32 -3.71
C LEU A 51 2.85 0.67 -4.10
N TYR A 52 1.75 1.43 -4.22
CA TYR A 52 0.51 0.89 -4.80
C TYR A 52 0.70 0.50 -6.27
N GLY A 53 1.40 1.33 -7.04
CA GLY A 53 1.78 1.00 -8.42
C GLY A 53 2.58 -0.31 -8.49
N LEU A 54 3.60 -0.45 -7.63
CA LEU A 54 4.40 -1.67 -7.54
C LEU A 54 3.55 -2.88 -7.12
N ALA A 55 2.68 -2.75 -6.13
CA ALA A 55 1.79 -3.81 -5.68
C ALA A 55 0.86 -4.28 -6.80
N PHE A 56 0.33 -3.35 -7.60
CA PHE A 56 -0.48 -3.67 -8.78
C PHE A 56 0.33 -4.42 -9.84
N MET A 57 1.57 -3.99 -10.13
CA MET A 57 2.43 -4.70 -11.07
C MET A 57 2.77 -6.11 -10.59
N LEU A 58 3.09 -6.29 -9.30
CA LEU A 58 3.34 -7.60 -8.69
C LEU A 58 2.10 -8.49 -8.73
N TYR A 59 0.91 -7.92 -8.50
CA TYR A 59 -0.36 -8.62 -8.68
C TYR A 59 -0.55 -9.09 -10.12
N ALA A 60 -0.38 -8.21 -11.11
CA ALA A 60 -0.49 -8.56 -12.52
C ALA A 60 0.49 -9.67 -12.92
N VAL A 61 1.74 -9.60 -12.45
CA VAL A 61 2.73 -10.66 -12.66
C VAL A 61 2.30 -11.96 -11.96
N SER A 62 1.74 -11.90 -10.76
CA SER A 62 1.29 -13.09 -10.02
C SER A 62 0.19 -13.87 -10.77
N LEU A 63 -0.67 -13.17 -11.52
CA LEU A 63 -1.73 -13.79 -12.34
C LEU A 63 -1.19 -14.60 -13.53
N THR A 64 0.07 -14.37 -13.93
CA THR A 64 0.72 -15.21 -14.95
C THR A 64 1.13 -16.58 -14.41
N TYR A 65 1.18 -16.76 -13.08
CA TYR A 65 1.63 -17.99 -12.41
C TYR A 65 0.57 -18.65 -11.53
N LEU A 66 -0.44 -17.90 -11.09
CA LEU A 66 -1.47 -18.34 -10.17
C LEU A 66 -2.85 -17.99 -10.72
N PRO A 67 -3.86 -18.85 -10.51
CA PRO A 67 -5.22 -18.53 -10.89
C PRO A 67 -5.75 -17.38 -10.00
N LEU A 68 -6.68 -16.60 -10.58
CA LEU A 68 -7.24 -15.40 -9.96
C LEU A 68 -7.85 -15.67 -8.57
N ASN A 69 -8.54 -16.81 -8.41
CA ASN A 69 -9.16 -17.23 -7.16
C ASN A 69 -8.16 -17.51 -6.03
N ILE A 70 -6.87 -17.66 -6.34
CA ILE A 70 -5.81 -17.79 -5.35
C ILE A 70 -5.11 -16.43 -5.17
N ALA A 71 -4.69 -15.81 -6.27
CA ALA A 71 -3.88 -14.60 -6.22
C ALA A 71 -4.61 -13.42 -5.56
N HIS A 72 -5.86 -13.15 -5.98
CA HIS A 72 -6.58 -11.97 -5.51
C HIS A 72 -7.00 -12.09 -4.03
N PRO A 73 -7.66 -13.17 -3.57
CA PRO A 73 -8.00 -13.31 -2.16
C PRO A 73 -6.77 -13.33 -1.24
N THR A 74 -5.68 -13.98 -1.65
CA THR A 74 -4.45 -14.03 -0.85
C THR A 74 -3.80 -12.66 -0.71
N LEU A 75 -3.65 -11.92 -1.82
CA LEU A 75 -3.06 -10.58 -1.79
C LEU A 75 -3.91 -9.61 -0.97
N THR A 76 -5.23 -9.61 -1.19
CA THR A 76 -6.14 -8.69 -0.50
C THR A 76 -6.22 -8.99 0.99
N SER A 77 -6.47 -10.25 1.37
CA SER A 77 -6.56 -10.61 2.79
C SER A 77 -5.23 -10.43 3.53
N GLY A 78 -4.11 -10.80 2.90
CA GLY A 78 -2.78 -10.60 3.48
C GLY A 78 -2.45 -9.12 3.69
N SER A 79 -2.81 -8.26 2.72
CA SER A 79 -2.63 -6.81 2.84
C SER A 79 -3.49 -6.24 3.96
N ILE A 80 -4.77 -6.63 4.05
CA ILE A 80 -5.67 -6.20 5.12
C ILE A 80 -5.12 -6.61 6.49
N ALA A 81 -4.69 -7.86 6.64
CA ALA A 81 -4.14 -8.35 7.90
C ALA A 81 -2.90 -7.55 8.34
N LEU A 82 -1.98 -7.27 7.41
CA LEU A 82 -0.80 -6.46 7.73
C LEU A 82 -1.14 -5.00 8.01
N VAL A 83 -2.11 -4.41 7.31
CA VAL A 83 -2.57 -3.04 7.60
C VAL A 83 -3.17 -2.97 9.00
N ALA A 84 -3.98 -3.95 9.40
CA ALA A 84 -4.53 -4.01 10.75
C ALA A 84 -3.44 -4.16 11.81
N ILE A 85 -2.45 -5.02 11.59
CA ILE A 85 -1.30 -5.15 12.51
C ILE A 85 -0.51 -3.84 12.57
N ALA A 86 -0.23 -3.23 11.42
CA ALA A 86 0.49 -1.98 11.32
C ALA A 86 -0.28 -0.81 11.97
N SER A 87 -1.61 -0.82 11.93
CA SER A 87 -2.41 0.24 12.52
C SER A 87 -2.34 0.24 14.04
N VAL A 88 -2.40 -0.94 14.66
CA VAL A 88 -2.13 -1.09 16.09
C VAL A 88 -0.69 -0.69 16.41
N ALA A 89 0.28 -1.19 15.64
CA ALA A 89 1.70 -1.03 15.93
C ALA A 89 2.23 0.41 15.76
N PHE A 90 1.80 1.13 14.72
CA PHE A 90 2.30 2.46 14.39
C PHE A 90 1.36 3.60 14.77
N PHE A 91 0.05 3.34 14.86
CA PHE A 91 -0.96 4.38 15.12
C PHE A 91 -1.73 4.18 16.44
N GLY A 92 -1.57 3.03 17.12
CA GLY A 92 -2.26 2.75 18.38
C GLY A 92 -3.78 2.60 18.24
N GLU A 93 -4.26 2.23 17.04
CA GLU A 93 -5.68 2.01 16.75
C GLU A 93 -6.18 0.68 17.35
N THR A 94 -7.48 0.56 17.66
CA THR A 94 -8.12 -0.62 18.27
C THR A 94 -9.41 -1.01 17.56
#